data_AF-A0A133V5X7-F1
#
_entry.id   AF-A0A133V5X7-F1
#
_cell.length_a   1.000
_cell.length_b   1.000
_cell.length_c   1.000
_cell.angle_alpha   90.00
_cell.angle_beta   90.00
_cell.angle_gamma   90.00
#
_symmetry.space_group_name_H-M   'P 1'
#
loop_
_entity.id
_entity.type
_entity.pdbx_description
1 polymer ?
#
loop_
_entity_poly.entity_id
_entity_poly.type
_entity_poly.pdbx_seq_one_letter_code
_entity_poly.pdbx_strand_id
1 'polypeptide(L)'
;EEGEKTGETGESILVKVCSESGDDDSTVERTLDEIKDISNQVGVKSLVLFPWAHLSQDLASPDAAEEMMEEMKKRLEGEGFEVLKAPFGWYKEWKLESKGHPVSVLSRAV
;
A
#
# COMPACT_ATOMS: atom_id res chain seq x y z
N GLU A 1 14.68 15.53 -6.86
CA GLU A 1 14.26 15.20 -5.48
C GLU A 1 13.04 15.99 -4.96
N GLU A 2 12.43 16.91 -5.73
CA GLU A 2 11.12 17.49 -5.36
C GLU A 2 9.91 16.78 -5.99
N GLY A 3 10.14 15.94 -7.02
CA GLY A 3 9.08 15.25 -7.77
C GLY A 3 8.41 14.07 -7.05
N GLU A 4 8.89 13.66 -5.88
CA GLU A 4 8.40 12.47 -5.15
C GLU A 4 7.50 12.81 -3.94
N LYS A 5 7.21 14.09 -3.70
CA LYS A 5 6.48 14.53 -2.49
C LYS A 5 5.00 14.80 -2.73
N THR A 6 4.54 14.75 -3.97
CA THR A 6 3.15 14.91 -4.37
C THR A 6 2.78 13.86 -5.40
N GLY A 7 1.50 13.50 -5.46
CA GLY A 7 0.99 12.51 -6.40
C GLY A 7 -0.51 12.64 -6.53
N GLU A 8 -1.00 12.27 -7.71
CA GLU A 8 -2.42 12.18 -8.03
C GLU A 8 -2.64 10.92 -8.85
N THR A 9 -3.77 10.27 -8.64
CA THR A 9 -4.19 9.12 -9.44
C THR A 9 -5.71 9.14 -9.59
N GLY A 10 -6.19 8.52 -10.66
CA GLY A 10 -7.61 8.31 -10.91
C GLY A 10 -8.13 7.08 -10.18
N GLU A 11 -8.84 6.23 -10.92
CA GLU A 11 -9.34 4.96 -10.40
C GLU A 11 -8.20 4.04 -9.99
N SER A 12 -8.07 3.83 -8.67
CA SER A 12 -6.99 3.06 -8.05
C SER A 12 -7.45 2.40 -6.75
N ILE A 13 -6.69 1.40 -6.32
CA ILE A 13 -6.86 0.79 -5.00
C ILE A 13 -5.87 1.47 -4.05
N LEU A 14 -6.40 2.16 -3.04
CA LEU A 14 -5.59 2.71 -1.96
C LEU A 14 -5.29 1.61 -0.93
N VAL A 15 -4.02 1.21 -0.83
CA VAL A 15 -3.54 0.25 0.17
C VAL A 15 -2.88 1.02 1.29
N LYS A 16 -3.58 1.12 2.43
CA LYS A 16 -2.99 1.65 3.67
C LYS A 16 -2.16 0.54 4.32
N VAL A 17 -0.86 0.77 4.44
CA VAL A 17 0.10 -0.23 4.91
C VAL A 17 0.59 0.13 6.30
N CYS A 18 0.59 -0.83 7.21
CA CYS A 18 1.17 -0.75 8.53
C CYS A 18 1.97 -2.03 8.78
N SER A 19 3.29 -1.93 8.83
CA SER A 19 4.16 -3.07 9.14
C SER A 19 4.26 -3.27 10.65
N GLU A 20 4.18 -4.52 11.09
CA GLU A 20 4.20 -4.94 12.49
C GLU A 20 5.55 -5.55 12.89
N SER A 21 5.81 -5.62 14.21
CA SER A 21 7.02 -6.27 14.72
C SER A 21 7.06 -7.74 14.31
N GLY A 22 8.13 -8.15 13.63
CA GLY A 22 8.32 -9.53 13.17
C GLY A 22 7.84 -9.80 11.75
N ASP A 23 7.27 -8.80 11.08
CA ASP A 23 7.02 -8.88 9.63
C ASP A 23 8.35 -9.09 8.87
N ASP A 24 8.29 -9.95 7.87
CA ASP A 24 9.43 -10.33 7.05
C ASP A 24 9.02 -10.48 5.57
N ASP A 25 9.92 -11.01 4.75
CA ASP A 25 9.67 -11.22 3.33
C ASP A 25 8.44 -12.11 3.06
N SER A 26 8.14 -13.06 3.94
CA SER A 26 6.96 -13.92 3.80
C SER A 26 5.66 -13.15 4.05
N THR A 27 5.68 -12.14 4.93
CA THR A 27 4.56 -11.20 5.10
C THR A 27 4.37 -10.36 3.85
N VAL A 28 5.47 -9.90 3.23
CA VAL A 28 5.42 -9.18 1.94
C VAL A 28 4.76 -10.03 0.88
N GLU A 29 5.19 -11.29 0.69
CA GLU A 29 4.60 -12.21 -0.30
C GLU A 29 3.09 -12.38 -0.10
N ARG A 30 2.63 -12.65 1.13
CA ARG A 30 1.20 -12.77 1.43
C ARG A 30 0.42 -11.48 1.17
N THR A 31 1.03 -10.32 1.49
CA THR A 31 0.43 -9.02 1.21
C THR A 31 0.21 -8.82 -0.29
N LEU A 32 1.19 -9.22 -1.12
CA LEU A 32 1.09 -9.13 -2.57
C LEU A 32 -0.04 -10.02 -3.10
N ASP A 33 -0.17 -11.24 -2.58
CA ASP A 33 -1.25 -12.16 -2.97
C ASP A 33 -2.63 -11.59 -2.65
N GLU A 34 -2.82 -11.02 -1.46
CA GLU A 34 -4.07 -10.34 -1.08
C GLU A 34 -4.38 -9.13 -1.96
N ILE A 35 -3.37 -8.31 -2.29
CA ILE A 35 -3.52 -7.18 -3.22
C ILE A 35 -3.95 -7.66 -4.60
N LYS A 36 -3.32 -8.73 -5.11
CA LYS A 36 -3.65 -9.32 -6.42
C LYS A 36 -5.06 -9.88 -6.46
N ASP A 37 -5.49 -10.56 -5.41
CA ASP A 37 -6.84 -11.10 -5.31
C ASP A 37 -7.90 -10.00 -5.30
N ILE A 38 -7.71 -8.93 -4.52
CA ILE A 38 -8.61 -7.78 -4.50
C ILE A 38 -8.60 -7.08 -5.87
N SER A 39 -7.42 -6.85 -6.45
CA SER A 39 -7.26 -6.25 -7.77
C SER A 39 -8.02 -7.01 -8.85
N ASN A 40 -7.90 -8.35 -8.87
CA ASN A 40 -8.62 -9.20 -9.79
C ASN A 40 -10.14 -9.13 -9.58
N GLN A 41 -10.59 -9.03 -8.32
CA GLN A 41 -12.01 -8.92 -7.99
C GLN A 41 -12.64 -7.62 -8.50
N VAL A 42 -11.91 -6.50 -8.40
CA VAL A 42 -12.42 -5.18 -8.80
C VAL A 42 -12.01 -4.75 -10.21
N GLY A 43 -11.07 -5.46 -10.84
CA GLY A 43 -10.58 -5.18 -12.19
C GLY A 43 -9.67 -3.95 -12.30
N VAL A 44 -8.96 -3.57 -11.22
CA VAL A 44 -8.14 -2.35 -11.15
C VAL A 44 -6.67 -2.69 -10.90
N LYS A 45 -5.77 -2.25 -11.79
CA LYS A 45 -4.31 -2.46 -11.69
C LYS A 45 -3.51 -1.26 -11.17
N SER A 46 -4.17 -0.11 -11.00
CA SER A 46 -3.53 1.06 -10.40
C SER A 46 -3.61 0.96 -8.88
N LEU A 47 -2.49 1.08 -8.20
CA LEU A 47 -2.34 0.93 -6.76
C LEU A 47 -1.71 2.19 -6.16
N VAL A 48 -2.16 2.57 -4.97
CA VAL A 48 -1.48 3.55 -4.13
C VAL A 48 -1.03 2.88 -2.84
N LEU A 49 0.28 2.68 -2.66
CA LEU A 49 0.85 2.25 -1.39
C LEU A 49 1.00 3.47 -0.48
N PHE A 50 0.28 3.46 0.64
CA PHE A 50 0.20 4.59 1.55
C PHE A 50 0.61 4.18 2.98
N PRO A 51 1.75 4.66 3.50
CA PRO A 51 2.17 4.34 4.86
C PRO A 51 1.22 4.92 5.90
N TRP A 52 0.73 4.07 6.78
CA TRP A 52 -0.28 4.41 7.79
C TRP A 52 -0.09 3.61 9.08
N ALA A 53 0.81 4.07 9.96
CA ALA A 53 1.16 3.38 11.21
C ALA A 53 0.00 3.22 12.22
N HIS A 54 -1.11 3.93 12.06
CA HIS A 54 -2.22 3.90 13.03
C HIS A 54 -3.12 2.66 12.94
N LEU A 55 -2.80 1.67 12.09
CA LEU A 55 -3.60 0.44 11.99
C LEU A 55 -3.24 -0.59 13.06
N SER A 56 -2.06 -0.49 13.67
CA SER A 56 -1.58 -1.39 14.73
C SER A 56 -1.01 -0.62 15.92
N GLN A 57 -0.76 -1.33 17.01
CA GLN A 57 -0.01 -0.87 18.17
C GLN A 57 1.38 -1.52 18.28
N ASP A 58 1.65 -2.58 17.51
CA ASP A 58 2.92 -3.31 17.53
C ASP A 58 3.68 -3.07 16.23
N LEU A 59 4.40 -1.96 16.15
CA LEU A 59 4.98 -1.46 14.90
C LEU A 59 6.40 -1.98 14.65
N ALA A 60 6.68 -2.33 13.40
CA ALA A 60 8.05 -2.52 12.93
C ALA A 60 8.88 -1.23 13.10
N SER A 61 10.20 -1.37 13.08
CA SER A 61 11.08 -0.19 12.99
C SER A 61 10.83 0.59 11.69
N PRO A 62 11.00 1.93 11.68
CA PRO A 62 10.81 2.74 10.48
C PRO A 62 11.57 2.24 9.26
N ASP A 63 12.85 1.86 9.43
CA ASP A 63 13.70 1.38 8.35
C ASP A 63 13.15 0.08 7.73
N ALA A 64 12.77 -0.89 8.56
CA ALA A 64 12.17 -2.14 8.10
C ALA A 64 10.82 -1.91 7.39
N ALA A 65 9.98 -1.02 7.91
CA ALA A 65 8.69 -0.69 7.31
C ALA A 65 8.85 0.00 5.94
N GLU A 66 9.84 0.89 5.80
CA GLU A 66 10.16 1.53 4.53
C GLU A 66 10.73 0.52 3.53
N GLU A 67 11.66 -0.34 3.94
CA GLU A 67 12.24 -1.40 3.11
C GLU A 67 11.19 -2.36 2.57
N MET A 68 10.28 -2.84 3.42
CA MET A 68 9.18 -3.72 3.01
C MET A 68 8.24 -3.03 2.02
N MET A 69 7.94 -1.75 2.21
CA MET A 69 7.09 -0.98 1.28
C MET A 69 7.75 -0.81 -0.09
N GLU A 70 9.05 -0.64 -0.11
CA GLU A 70 9.86 -0.51 -1.31
C GLU A 70 9.89 -1.82 -2.09
N GLU A 71 10.05 -2.94 -1.38
CA GLU A 71 10.02 -4.26 -1.97
C GLU A 71 8.62 -4.60 -2.51
N MET A 72 7.55 -4.26 -1.77
CA MET A 72 6.17 -4.37 -2.26
C MET A 72 5.98 -3.59 -3.57
N LYS A 73 6.41 -2.33 -3.62
CA LYS A 73 6.30 -1.48 -4.82
C LYS A 73 6.99 -2.17 -6.01
N LYS A 74 8.24 -2.57 -5.83
CA LYS A 74 9.06 -3.16 -6.88
C LYS A 74 8.48 -4.48 -7.41
N ARG A 75 8.00 -5.37 -6.52
CA ARG A 75 7.39 -6.65 -6.92
C ARG A 75 6.08 -6.43 -7.67
N LEU A 76 5.21 -5.54 -7.19
CA LEU A 76 3.95 -5.20 -7.88
C LEU A 76 4.21 -4.59 -9.27
N GLU A 77 5.15 -3.65 -9.39
CA GLU A 77 5.55 -3.08 -10.68
C GLU A 77 6.10 -4.18 -11.62
N GLY A 78 6.88 -5.13 -11.10
CA GLY A 78 7.37 -6.30 -11.84
C GLY A 78 6.27 -7.24 -12.36
N GLU A 79 5.11 -7.29 -11.67
CA GLU A 79 3.92 -8.04 -12.08
C GLU A 79 2.96 -7.22 -12.97
N GLY A 80 3.34 -6.00 -13.35
CA GLY A 80 2.59 -5.15 -14.29
C GLY A 80 1.48 -4.31 -13.66
N PHE A 81 1.60 -3.99 -12.37
CA PHE A 81 0.78 -2.98 -11.71
C PHE A 81 1.35 -1.58 -11.91
N GLU A 82 0.48 -0.56 -11.90
CA GLU A 82 0.89 0.85 -11.85
C GLU A 82 0.88 1.29 -10.39
N VAL A 83 2.07 1.48 -9.79
CA VAL A 83 2.16 1.70 -8.34
C VAL A 83 2.66 3.10 -8.02
N LEU A 84 1.80 3.89 -7.38
CA LEU A 84 2.18 5.13 -6.73
C LEU A 84 2.49 4.84 -5.25
N LYS A 85 3.68 5.21 -4.78
CA LYS A 85 4.03 5.11 -3.36
C LYS A 85 4.07 6.51 -2.75
N ALA A 86 3.30 6.72 -1.67
CA ALA A 86 3.37 7.96 -0.92
C ALA A 86 4.65 8.00 -0.04
N PRO A 87 5.25 9.17 0.20
CA PRO A 87 6.54 9.27 0.89
C PRO A 87 6.46 8.79 2.35
N PHE A 88 7.44 8.00 2.82
CA PHE A 88 7.45 7.47 4.18
C PHE A 88 7.93 8.51 5.20
N GLY A 89 7.37 8.52 6.42
CA GLY A 89 7.82 9.43 7.50
C GLY A 89 7.32 10.87 7.44
N TRP A 90 6.49 11.24 6.46
CA TRP A 90 5.93 12.59 6.33
C TRP A 90 4.49 12.69 6.85
N TYR A 91 4.15 13.82 7.47
CA TYR A 91 2.76 14.28 7.54
C TYR A 91 2.29 14.67 6.14
N LYS A 92 1.06 14.28 5.78
CA LYS A 92 0.52 14.44 4.43
C LYS A 92 -0.87 15.07 4.47
N GLU A 93 -1.09 16.04 3.58
CA GLU A 93 -2.43 16.43 3.16
C GLU A 93 -2.82 15.59 1.94
N TRP A 94 -4.02 15.03 1.93
CA TRP A 94 -4.52 14.20 0.84
C TRP A 94 -6.05 14.23 0.79
N LYS A 95 -6.60 13.85 -0.37
CA LYS A 95 -8.04 13.73 -0.60
C LYS A 95 -8.33 12.35 -1.18
N LEU A 96 -9.51 11.81 -0.85
CA LEU A 96 -9.97 10.52 -1.33
C LEU A 96 -11.46 10.61 -1.62
N GLU A 97 -11.83 10.17 -2.81
CA GLU A 97 -13.21 9.89 -3.18
C GLU A 97 -13.37 8.38 -3.30
N SER A 98 -13.98 7.76 -2.28
CA SER A 98 -14.19 6.32 -2.25
C SER A 98 -15.44 5.94 -3.04
N LYS A 99 -15.34 4.85 -3.81
CA LYS A 99 -16.53 4.17 -4.32
C LYS A 99 -17.36 3.61 -3.15
N GLY A 100 -18.66 3.44 -3.37
CA GLY A 100 -19.63 2.99 -2.35
C GLY A 100 -20.13 1.55 -2.52
N HIS A 101 -19.51 0.73 -3.36
CA HIS A 101 -19.92 -0.67 -3.54
C HIS A 101 -19.47 -1.54 -2.35
N PRO A 102 -20.09 -2.71 -2.08
CA PRO A 102 -19.82 -3.51 -0.87
C PRO A 102 -18.35 -3.91 -0.65
N VAL A 103 -17.57 -3.99 -1.72
CA VAL A 103 -16.14 -4.35 -1.68
C VAL A 103 -15.19 -3.16 -1.82
N SER A 104 -15.66 -1.93 -1.61
CA SER A 104 -14.85 -0.72 -1.78
C SER A 104 -13.92 -0.41 -0.61
N VAL A 105 -14.22 -0.98 0.57
CA VAL A 105 -13.42 -0.81 1.78
C VAL A 105 -13.26 -2.18 2.43
N LEU A 106 -12.03 -2.67 2.48
CA LEU A 106 -11.66 -3.97 3.03
C LEU A 106 -10.43 -3.79 3.94
N SER A 107 -10.27 -4.67 4.92
CA SER A 107 -9.05 -4.79 5.72
C SER A 107 -8.49 -6.21 5.65
N ARG A 108 -7.18 -6.33 5.84
CA ARG A 108 -6.43 -7.59 5.93
C ARG A 108 -5.39 -7.48 7.04
N ALA A 109 -5.10 -8.62 7.66
CA ALA A 109 -3.94 -8.85 8.51
C ALA A 109 -3.32 -10.16 8.01
N VAL A 110 -2.00 -10.19 7.83
CA VAL A 110 -1.27 -11.19 7.01
C VAL A 110 -0.04 -11.71 7.74
#